data_AF-A0A9D6XCU0-F1
#
_entry.id   AF-A0A9D6XCU0-F1
#
_cell.length_a   1.000
_cell.length_b   1.000
_cell.length_c   1.000
_cell.angle_alpha   90.00
_cell.angle_beta   90.00
_cell.angle_gamma   90.00
#
_symmetry.space_group_name_H-M   'P 1'
#
loop_
_entity.id
_entity.type
_entity.pdbx_description
1 polymer ?
#
loop_
_entity_poly.entity_id
_entity_poly.type
_entity_poly.pdbx_seq_one_letter_code
_entity_poly.pdbx_strand_id
1 'polypeptide(L)' 'MKEKLSVTIDQPLVRFLDTMPGRSRSEKLEAVIRRFRAVSDDLSLRKALAKHRESEDARAEAEAWRRTMERDQWSE' A
#
# COMPACT_ATOMS: atom_id res chain seq x y z
N MET A 1 0.28 -2.98 31.82
CA MET A 1 -0.04 -1.54 31.93
C MET A 1 -0.16 -0.99 30.53
N LYS A 2 -1.20 -0.22 30.19
CA LYS A 2 -1.22 0.55 28.92
C LYS A 2 -0.44 1.85 29.14
N GLU A 3 0.55 2.12 28.30
CA GLU A 3 1.29 3.37 28.33
C GLU A 3 0.39 4.53 27.92
N LYS A 4 0.48 5.64 28.66
CA LYS A 4 -0.23 6.88 28.33
C LYS A 4 0.71 7.78 27.55
N LEU A 5 0.32 8.13 26.34
CA LEU A 5 1.03 9.07 25.48
C LEU A 5 0.26 10.40 25.43
N SER A 6 1.00 11.50 25.53
CA SER A 6 0.49 12.83 25.19
C SER A 6 0.91 13.15 23.75
N VAL A 7 -0.03 13.57 22.92
CA VAL A 7 0.21 13.87 21.50
C VAL A 7 -0.36 15.24 21.16
N THR A 8 0.38 15.99 20.35
CA THR A 8 -0.06 17.25 19.79
C THR A 8 -0.70 17.00 18.43
N ILE A 9 -1.94 17.43 18.25
CA ILE A 9 -2.68 17.33 17.00
C ILE A 9 -3.42 18.63 16.73
N ASP A 10 -3.66 18.92 15.45
CA ASP A 10 -4.34 20.16 15.06
C ASP A 10 -5.79 20.22 15.54
N GLN A 11 -6.26 21.43 15.84
CA GLN A 11 -7.62 21.66 16.32
C GLN A 11 -8.72 21.07 15.41
N PRO A 12 -8.64 21.12 14.06
CA PRO A 12 -9.61 20.46 13.20
C PRO A 12 -9.67 18.94 13.39
N LEU A 13 -8.54 18.28 13.65
CA LEU A 13 -8.48 16.84 13.91
C LEU A 13 -9.13 16.49 15.25
N VAL A 14 -8.95 17.33 16.27
CA VAL A 14 -9.67 17.18 17.54
C VAL A 14 -11.18 17.24 17.31
N ARG A 15 -11.66 18.24 16.56
CA ARG A 15 -13.09 18.37 16.23
C ARG A 15 -13.61 17.16 15.46
N PHE A 16 -12.83 16.64 14.52
CA PHE A 16 -13.17 15.42 13.79
C PHE A 16 -13.29 14.20 14.72
N LEU A 17 -12.34 14.00 15.64
CA LEU A 17 -12.44 12.92 16.62
C LEU A 17 -13.67 13.07 17.54
N ASP A 18 -14.09 14.29 17.82
CA ASP A 18 -15.27 14.54 18.65
C ASP A 18 -16.58 14.11 17.97
N THR A 19 -16.67 14.19 16.65
CA THR A 19 -17.88 13.75 15.91
C THR A 19 -17.97 12.24 15.73
N MET A 20 -16.87 11.50 15.93
CA MET A 20 -16.85 10.04 15.78
C MET A 20 -17.50 9.32 16.97
N PRO A 21 -18.11 8.15 16.77
CA PRO A 21 -18.59 7.30 17.86
C PRO A 21 -17.41 6.72 18.66
N GLY A 22 -17.55 6.60 19.97
CA GLY A 22 -16.54 6.03 20.86
C GLY A 22 -16.54 6.71 22.23
N ARG A 23 -16.00 6.04 23.25
CA ARG A 23 -16.09 6.51 24.64
C ARG A 23 -15.05 7.57 24.96
N SER A 24 -13.90 7.54 24.30
CA SER A 24 -12.80 8.49 24.53
C SER A 24 -12.09 8.89 23.24
N ARG A 25 -11.46 10.07 23.23
CA ARG A 25 -10.63 10.51 22.09
C ARG A 25 -9.48 9.55 21.80
N SER A 26 -8.89 8.93 22.82
CA SER A 26 -7.81 7.93 22.65
C SER A 26 -8.30 6.68 21.91
N GLU A 27 -9.47 6.15 22.27
CA GLU A 27 -10.09 5.00 21.59
C GLU A 27 -10.42 5.33 20.12
N LYS A 28 -10.97 6.53 19.88
CA LYS A 28 -11.30 6.99 18.53
C LYS A 28 -10.03 7.15 17.69
N LEU A 29 -8.98 7.75 18.25
CA LEU A 29 -7.69 7.90 17.59
C LEU A 29 -7.06 6.54 17.26
N GLU A 30 -7.12 5.58 18.20
CA GLU A 30 -6.65 4.22 17.97
C GLU A 30 -7.41 3.53 16.82
N ALA A 31 -8.73 3.71 16.74
CA ALA A 31 -9.54 3.20 15.64
C ALA A 31 -9.13 3.81 14.29
N VAL A 32 -8.90 5.13 14.23
CA VAL A 32 -8.43 5.82 13.02
C VAL A 32 -7.05 5.31 12.60
N ILE A 33 -6.08 5.23 13.53
CA ILE A 33 -4.72 4.76 13.23
C ILE A 33 -4.74 3.33 12.70
N ARG A 34 -5.52 2.45 13.32
CA ARG A 34 -5.67 1.07 12.86
C ARG A 34 -6.24 0.99 11.44
N ARG A 35 -7.26 1.79 11.14
CA ARG A 35 -7.83 1.87 9.78
C ARG A 35 -6.81 2.40 8.78
N PHE A 36 -6.06 3.43 9.14
CA PHE A 36 -5.00 3.98 8.31
C PHE A 36 -3.93 2.93 7.99
N ARG A 37 -3.46 2.17 8.99
CA ARG A 37 -2.49 1.08 8.78
C ARG A 37 -3.01 0.05 7.79
N ALA A 38 -4.24 -0.45 7.98
CA ALA A 38 -4.84 -1.43 7.08
C ALA A 38 -4.91 -0.93 5.63
N VAL A 39 -5.30 0.33 5.42
CA VAL A 39 -5.35 0.94 4.08
C VAL A 39 -3.94 1.13 3.50
N SER A 40 -2.98 1.57 4.31
CA SER A 40 -1.59 1.75 3.89
C SER A 40 -0.94 0.42 3.47
N ASP A 41 -1.21 -0.65 4.21
CA ASP A 41 -0.71 -1.99 3.92
C ASP A 41 -1.30 -2.52 2.61
N ASP A 42 -2.62 -2.36 2.41
CA ASP A 42 -3.30 -2.74 1.16
C ASP A 42 -2.75 -1.95 -0.04
N LEU A 43 -2.57 -0.63 0.09
CA LEU A 43 -1.98 0.19 -0.97
C LEU A 43 -0.54 -0.24 -1.29
N SER A 44 0.24 -0.58 -0.28
CA SER A 44 1.61 -1.06 -0.45
C SER A 44 1.65 -2.40 -1.16
N LEU A 45 0.74 -3.32 -0.81
CA LEU A 45 0.59 -4.61 -1.47
C LEU A 45 0.20 -4.43 -2.95
N ARG A 46 -0.77 -3.57 -3.25
CA ARG A 46 -1.18 -3.28 -4.64
C ARG A 46 -0.01 -2.75 -5.47
N LYS A 47 0.79 -1.84 -4.92
CA LYS A 47 1.99 -1.33 -5.59
C LYS A 47 3.03 -2.42 -5.83
N ALA A 48 3.26 -3.30 -4.85
CA ALA A 48 4.18 -4.41 -4.99
C ALA A 48 3.73 -5.40 -6.08
N LEU A 49 2.44 -5.73 -6.11
CA LEU A 49 1.85 -6.61 -7.13
C LEU A 49 1.90 -5.99 -8.53
N ALA A 50 1.59 -4.69 -8.66
CA ALA A 50 1.71 -3.99 -9.93
C ALA A 50 3.15 -4.03 -10.46
N LYS A 51 4.14 -3.73 -9.60
CA LYS A 51 5.56 -3.80 -9.96
C LYS A 51 6.00 -5.21 -10.36
N HIS A 52 5.51 -6.24 -9.66
CA HIS A 52 5.81 -7.62 -10.02
C HIS A 52 5.23 -7.98 -11.39
N ARG A 53 3.99 -7.57 -11.68
CA ARG A 53 3.36 -7.81 -12.98
C ARG A 53 4.14 -7.15 -14.12
N GLU A 54 4.52 -5.88 -13.97
CA GLU A 54 5.35 -5.17 -14.96
C GLU A 54 6.67 -5.90 -15.22
N SER A 55 7.30 -6.45 -14.18
CA SER A 55 8.52 -7.23 -14.32
C SER A 55 8.32 -8.55 -15.06
N GLU A 56 7.18 -9.22 -14.88
CA GLU A 56 6.86 -10.47 -15.58
C GLU A 56 6.50 -10.20 -17.04
N ASP A 57 5.74 -9.13 -17.32
CA ASP A 57 5.41 -8.71 -18.68
C ASP A 57 6.70 -8.35 -19.45
N ALA A 58 7.63 -7.61 -18.84
CA ALA A 58 8.93 -7.29 -19.43
C ALA A 58 9.79 -8.55 -19.70
N ARG A 59 9.72 -9.55 -18.82
CA ARG A 59 10.39 -10.85 -19.03
C ARG A 59 9.79 -11.62 -20.19
N ALA A 60 8.45 -11.65 -20.28
CA ALA A 60 7.75 -12.32 -21.37
C ALA A 60 8.06 -11.67 -22.73
N GLU A 61 8.10 -10.34 -22.80
CA GLU A 61 8.51 -9.61 -24.00
C GLU A 61 9.96 -9.93 -24.38
N ALA A 62 10.90 -9.88 -23.43
CA ALA A 62 12.30 -10.20 -23.69
C ALA A 62 12.49 -11.65 -24.19
N GLU A 63 11.72 -12.60 -23.66
CA GLU A 63 11.77 -13.99 -24.10
C GLU A 63 11.16 -14.18 -25.50
N ALA A 64 10.08 -13.50 -25.82
CA ALA A 64 9.49 -13.51 -27.16
C ALA A 64 10.48 -12.96 -28.21
N TRP A 65 11.14 -11.83 -27.91
CA TRP A 65 12.16 -11.25 -28.79
C TRP A 65 13.33 -12.20 -29.05
N ARG A 66 13.85 -12.83 -27.99
CA ARG A 66 14.94 -13.82 -28.11
C ARG A 66 14.54 -14.99 -29.01
N ARG A 67 13.34 -15.56 -28.83
CA ARG A 67 12.85 -16.65 -29.68
C ARG A 67 12.70 -16.23 -31.15
N THR A 68 12.23 -15.01 -31.41
CA THR A 68 12.16 -14.50 -32.79
C THR A 68 13.55 -14.38 -33.42
N MET A 69 14.52 -13.81 -32.70
CA MET A 69 15.91 -13.68 -33.17
C MET A 69 16.58 -15.04 -33.43
N GLU A 70 16.41 -16.01 -32.52
CA GLU A 70 16.93 -17.38 -32.69
C GLU A 70 16.30 -18.07 -33.91
N ARG A 71 15.02 -17.81 -34.18
CA ARG A 71 14.32 -18.40 -35.32
C ARG A 71 14.78 -17.79 -36.65
N ASP A 72 15.01 -16.48 -36.70
CA ASP A 72 15.50 -15.78 -37.90
C ASP A 72 16.94 -16.19 -38.24
N GLN A 73 17.81 -16.40 -37.22
CA GLN A 73 19.19 -16.88 -37.43
C GLN A 73 19.28 -18.31 -37.98
N TRP A 74 18.25 -19.13 -37.79
CA TRP A 74 18.23 -20.51 -38.28
C TRP A 74 17.70 -20.64 -39.71
N SER A 75 17.15 -19.56 -40.27
CA SER A 75 16.56 -19.51 -41.61
C SER A 75 17.43 -18.86 -42.69
N GLU A 76 18.67 -18.48 -42.37
CA GLU A 76 19.75 -18.13 -43.32
C GLU A 76 20.74 -19.29 -43.50
#